data_AF-A0A7D7VCN4-F1
#
_entry.id   AF-A0A7D7VCN4-F1
#
_cell.length_a   1.000
_cell.length_b   1.000
_cell.length_c   1.000
_cell.angle_alpha   90.00
_cell.angle_beta   90.00
_cell.angle_gamma   90.00
#
_symmetry.space_group_name_H-M   'P 1'
#
loop_
_entity.id
_entity.type
_entity.pdbx_description
1 polymer ?
#
loop_
_entity_poly.entity_id
_entity_poly.type
_entity_poly.pdbx_seq_one_letter_code
_entity_poly.pdbx_strand_id
1 'polypeptide(L)'
;MRQTTGTRRSPGEQIVKDIKRATRKQYSSEEKIRIVLDGLRGEDSIAELCRREGISQGIYYKWSKDFMEAGKRRLAGDTARAATTDEVKDLRREARDLKEVVAEQTLELRLLKKHDRRWGRPRMRYAASEKLEIIRLVEGSHLSARRTLAKLGIPRTTFYRWYDRYRQRGDAGLVDQAPKPRHVWNRIPDEVRRKVVKLALQETELSPRELAVTFTDRERYFVSESSVYRALKAHDLITSPAFIVLKAANEFKDKTTAINQLWQTDFTYLKVLGWGWFYLSTILDDYSRYIISWKLCTNMRAEDVTDTLDLALQASGCDQVHVIHKPRLLSDNGSSYVSGDLAEWLQDKGMKHSRGAPYHPQTQGKIERWHQTLKNRILLENYFLPGDLETQIEAFVDHYNHKRYHESLNNVTPADVYFGRDKAILRQRERIKRKTLEARRLHHRQRAA
;
A
#
# COMPACT_ATOMS: atom_id res chain seq x y z
N MET A 1 67.22 48.53 -79.71
CA MET A 1 67.36 49.98 -79.47
C MET A 1 66.66 50.75 -80.59
N ARG A 2 65.52 51.39 -80.30
CA ARG A 2 65.03 52.55 -81.05
C ARG A 2 64.60 53.58 -80.02
N GLN A 3 65.32 54.70 -80.02
CA GLN A 3 65.13 55.80 -79.07
C GLN A 3 63.80 56.51 -79.31
N THR A 4 63.26 57.00 -78.20
CA THR A 4 62.05 57.78 -78.00
C THR A 4 61.90 59.01 -78.90
N THR A 5 60.69 59.25 -79.40
CA THR A 5 60.19 60.60 -79.72
C THR A 5 59.03 60.93 -78.78
N GLY A 6 59.36 61.39 -77.58
CA GLY A 6 58.41 62.10 -76.73
C GLY A 6 58.08 63.43 -77.41
N THR A 7 56.80 63.62 -77.76
CA THR A 7 56.30 64.85 -78.37
C THR A 7 56.55 66.01 -77.39
N ARG A 8 57.59 66.82 -77.65
CA ARG A 8 57.80 68.11 -77.00
C ARG A 8 56.57 68.98 -77.33
N ARG A 9 55.67 69.14 -76.35
CA ARG A 9 54.53 70.06 -76.46
C ARG A 9 55.07 71.47 -76.69
N SER A 10 54.49 72.15 -77.67
CA SER A 10 54.90 73.49 -78.06
C SER A 10 54.71 74.47 -76.88
N PRO A 11 55.60 75.48 -76.70
CA PRO A 11 55.41 76.53 -75.70
C PRO A 11 54.01 77.18 -75.76
N GLY A 12 53.38 77.21 -76.93
CA GLY A 12 52.02 77.71 -77.11
C GLY A 12 50.94 76.84 -76.44
N GLU A 13 51.09 75.51 -76.41
CA GLU A 13 50.11 74.62 -75.75
C GLU A 13 50.10 74.78 -74.23
N GLN A 14 51.27 75.06 -73.65
CA GLN A 14 51.41 75.27 -72.20
C GLN A 14 50.80 76.62 -71.80
N ILE A 15 51.06 77.69 -72.57
CA ILE A 15 50.45 79.02 -72.38
C ILE A 15 48.92 78.94 -72.50
N VAL A 16 48.38 78.24 -73.49
CA VAL A 16 46.92 78.05 -73.64
C VAL A 16 46.31 77.31 -72.45
N LYS A 17 47.04 76.34 -71.88
CA LYS A 17 46.56 75.58 -70.72
C LYS A 17 46.57 76.42 -69.44
N ASP A 18 47.58 77.26 -69.26
CA ASP A 18 47.70 78.16 -68.12
C ASP A 18 46.67 79.30 -68.19
N ILE A 19 46.42 79.86 -69.38
CA ILE A 19 45.32 80.80 -69.64
C ILE A 19 43.96 80.16 -69.33
N LYS A 20 43.70 78.92 -69.80
CA LYS A 20 42.47 78.18 -69.51
C LYS A 20 42.28 77.86 -68.03
N ARG A 21 43.37 77.71 -67.27
CA ARG A 21 43.31 77.46 -65.82
C ARG A 21 43.06 78.75 -65.04
N ALA A 22 43.63 79.87 -65.49
CA ALA A 22 43.43 81.20 -64.89
C ALA A 22 42.04 81.81 -65.17
N THR A 23 41.40 81.45 -66.30
CA THR A 23 40.07 81.94 -66.71
C THR A 23 38.90 81.01 -66.33
N ARG A 24 39.14 79.98 -65.52
CA ARG A 24 38.11 79.00 -65.12
C ARG A 24 37.13 79.63 -64.12
N LYS A 25 35.89 79.87 -64.56
CA LYS A 25 34.78 80.33 -63.71
C LYS A 25 34.56 79.37 -62.52
N GLN A 26 34.60 79.89 -61.29
CA GLN A 26 34.21 79.15 -60.08
C GLN A 26 32.72 79.33 -59.84
N TYR A 27 32.02 78.25 -59.48
CA TYR A 27 30.58 78.25 -59.20
C TYR A 27 30.34 78.03 -57.71
N SER A 28 29.53 78.89 -57.08
CA SER A 28 29.08 78.76 -55.70
C SER A 28 28.12 77.58 -55.54
N SER A 29 27.86 77.15 -54.30
CA SER A 29 26.87 76.10 -54.02
C SER A 29 25.46 76.50 -54.45
N GLU A 30 25.09 77.78 -54.30
CA GLU A 30 23.79 78.31 -54.72
C GLU A 30 23.65 78.33 -56.24
N GLU A 31 24.70 78.73 -56.95
CA GLU A 31 24.71 78.71 -58.42
C GLU A 31 24.58 77.28 -58.97
N LYS A 32 25.27 76.31 -58.36
CA LYS A 32 25.14 74.89 -58.72
C LYS A 32 23.71 74.39 -58.51
N ILE A 33 23.08 74.74 -57.39
CA ILE A 33 21.70 74.33 -57.10
C ILE A 33 20.73 74.98 -58.09
N ARG A 34 20.86 76.28 -58.36
CA ARG A 34 20.05 76.99 -59.37
C ARG A 34 20.14 76.29 -60.73
N ILE A 35 21.35 76.03 -61.20
CA ILE A 35 21.58 75.40 -62.51
C ILE A 35 21.00 73.98 -62.55
N VAL A 36 21.14 73.19 -61.47
CA VAL A 36 20.53 71.85 -61.40
C VAL A 36 19.00 71.93 -61.46
N LEU A 37 18.40 72.85 -60.71
CA LEU A 37 16.95 73.06 -60.68
C LEU A 37 16.41 73.53 -62.04
N ASP A 38 17.10 74.46 -62.72
CA ASP A 38 16.70 74.92 -64.04
C ASP A 38 16.70 73.77 -65.05
N GLY A 39 17.70 72.87 -64.98
CA GLY A 39 17.71 71.68 -65.84
C GLY A 39 16.66 70.62 -65.46
N LEU A 40 16.23 70.56 -64.19
CA LEU A 40 15.14 69.67 -63.75
C LEU A 40 13.75 70.20 -64.13
N ARG A 41 13.60 71.51 -64.31
CA ARG A 41 12.34 72.13 -64.78
C ARG A 41 12.05 71.81 -66.25
N GLY A 42 13.08 71.54 -67.05
CA GLY A 42 12.94 71.08 -68.44
C GLY A 42 12.52 72.16 -69.44
N GLU A 43 12.69 73.44 -69.09
CA GLU A 43 12.34 74.57 -69.95
C GLU A 43 13.30 74.73 -71.16
N ASP A 44 14.59 74.42 -70.95
CA ASP A 44 15.63 74.40 -72.00
C ASP A 44 16.22 73.00 -72.14
N SER A 45 16.78 72.66 -73.30
CA SER A 45 17.59 71.45 -73.41
C SER A 45 18.84 71.56 -72.51
N ILE A 46 19.27 70.45 -71.89
CA ILE A 46 20.48 70.44 -71.04
C ILE A 46 21.70 70.95 -71.82
N ALA A 47 21.74 70.75 -73.14
CA ALA A 47 22.78 71.29 -74.01
C ALA A 47 22.76 72.82 -74.07
N GLU A 48 21.58 73.45 -74.16
CA GLU A 48 21.43 74.91 -74.17
C GLU A 48 21.72 75.52 -72.80
N LEU A 49 21.22 74.91 -71.74
CA LEU A 49 21.51 75.32 -70.37
C LEU A 49 23.01 75.31 -70.09
N CYS A 50 23.70 74.24 -70.49
CA CYS A 50 25.15 74.11 -70.33
C CYS A 50 25.93 75.17 -71.13
N ARG A 51 25.48 75.49 -72.35
CA ARG A 51 26.09 76.55 -73.17
C ARG A 51 25.89 77.93 -72.55
N ARG A 52 24.68 78.25 -72.07
CA ARG A 52 24.34 79.52 -71.42
C ARG A 52 25.15 79.73 -70.14
N GLU A 53 25.25 78.68 -69.33
CA GLU A 53 25.91 78.76 -68.03
C GLU A 53 27.44 78.54 -68.11
N GLY A 54 27.98 78.20 -69.29
CA GLY A 54 29.41 78.02 -69.52
C GLY A 54 29.98 76.72 -68.92
N ILE A 55 29.14 75.69 -68.72
CA ILE A 55 29.53 74.39 -68.17
C ILE A 55 29.44 73.28 -69.22
N SER A 56 30.17 72.18 -69.00
CA SER A 56 29.97 70.95 -69.78
C SER A 56 28.79 70.13 -69.24
N GLN A 57 28.08 69.40 -70.11
CA GLN A 57 26.99 68.51 -69.69
C GLN A 57 27.43 67.49 -68.62
N GLY A 58 28.68 67.01 -68.68
CA GLY A 58 29.22 66.10 -67.66
C GLY A 58 29.29 66.72 -66.25
N ILE A 59 29.51 68.03 -66.15
CA ILE A 59 29.49 68.75 -64.87
C ILE A 59 28.06 68.89 -64.35
N TYR A 60 27.10 69.21 -65.23
CA TYR A 60 25.67 69.28 -64.87
C TYR A 60 25.17 67.96 -64.28
N TYR A 61 25.40 66.83 -64.96
CA TYR A 61 24.91 65.53 -64.48
C TYR A 61 25.56 65.12 -63.16
N LYS A 62 26.83 65.50 -62.93
CA LYS A 62 27.48 65.30 -61.64
C LYS A 62 26.77 66.07 -60.52
N TRP A 63 26.51 67.36 -60.72
CA TRP A 63 25.82 68.18 -59.72
C TRP A 63 24.38 67.73 -59.47
N SER A 64 23.66 67.33 -60.53
CA SER A 64 22.29 66.80 -60.42
C SER A 64 22.25 65.51 -59.57
N LYS A 65 23.19 64.59 -59.80
CA LYS A 65 23.32 63.37 -59.00
C LYS A 65 23.59 63.68 -57.52
N ASP A 66 24.56 64.54 -57.25
CA ASP A 66 24.93 64.92 -55.88
C ASP A 66 23.75 65.57 -55.13
N PHE A 67 22.96 66.41 -55.82
CA PHE A 67 21.75 67.05 -55.29
C PHE A 67 20.67 66.03 -54.93
N MET A 68 20.38 65.06 -55.82
CA MET A 68 19.36 64.04 -55.60
C MET A 68 19.73 63.06 -54.46
N GLU A 69 21.00 62.66 -54.35
CA GLU A 69 21.47 61.79 -53.27
C GLU A 69 21.39 62.47 -51.89
N ALA A 70 21.70 63.77 -51.81
CA ALA A 70 21.59 64.53 -50.58
C ALA A 70 20.12 64.67 -50.11
N GLY A 71 19.19 64.92 -51.04
CA GLY A 71 17.75 64.98 -50.74
C GLY A 71 17.21 63.65 -50.21
N LYS A 72 17.59 62.53 -50.84
CA LYS A 72 17.18 61.18 -50.43
C LYS A 72 17.63 60.82 -49.00
N ARG A 73 18.84 61.22 -48.60
CA ARG A 73 19.35 60.97 -47.24
C ARG A 73 18.59 61.74 -46.17
N ARG A 74 18.16 62.97 -46.45
CA ARG A 74 17.43 63.80 -45.47
C ARG A 74 16.03 63.26 -45.22
N LEU A 75 15.32 62.85 -46.26
CA LEU A 75 13.97 62.26 -46.16
C LEU A 75 13.95 60.91 -45.41
N ALA A 76 15.03 60.13 -45.49
CA ALA A 76 15.15 58.87 -44.74
C ALA A 76 15.42 59.08 -43.23
N GLY A 77 15.92 60.25 -42.81
CA GLY A 77 16.23 60.54 -41.40
C GLY A 77 15.00 60.81 -40.52
N ASP A 78 13.92 61.35 -41.10
CA ASP A 78 12.73 61.75 -40.33
C ASP A 78 11.80 60.57 -39.96
N THR A 79 11.87 59.45 -40.69
CA THR A 79 11.07 58.25 -40.41
C THR A 79 11.59 57.43 -39.22
N ALA A 80 12.87 57.53 -38.89
CA ALA A 80 13.48 56.79 -37.79
C ALA A 80 13.17 57.40 -36.40
N ARG A 81 12.95 58.72 -36.30
CA ARG A 81 12.68 59.40 -35.02
C ARG A 81 11.30 59.10 -34.44
N ALA A 82 10.32 58.75 -35.26
CA ALA A 82 8.96 58.48 -34.81
C ALA A 82 8.78 57.11 -34.11
N ALA A 83 9.73 56.18 -34.25
CA ALA A 83 9.58 54.81 -33.78
C ALA A 83 10.23 54.50 -32.40
N THR A 84 11.03 55.42 -31.84
CA THR A 84 11.89 55.14 -30.67
C THR A 84 11.79 56.17 -29.54
N THR A 85 10.62 56.77 -29.30
CA THR A 85 10.43 57.63 -28.13
C THR A 85 10.36 56.76 -26.85
N ASP A 86 11.05 57.17 -25.79
CA ASP A 86 11.06 56.47 -24.50
C ASP A 86 9.64 56.29 -23.91
N GLU A 87 8.72 57.20 -24.25
CA GLU A 87 7.27 57.08 -23.96
C GLU A 87 6.65 55.75 -24.44
N VAL A 88 7.04 55.23 -25.61
CA VAL A 88 6.50 53.96 -26.13
C VAL A 88 7.05 52.76 -25.34
N LYS A 89 8.27 52.86 -24.82
CA LYS A 89 8.84 51.83 -23.93
C LYS A 89 8.17 51.87 -22.56
N ASP A 90 7.92 53.07 -22.03
CA ASP A 90 7.27 53.26 -20.75
C ASP A 90 5.80 52.80 -20.79
N LEU A 91 5.04 53.15 -21.83
CA LEU A 91 3.68 52.65 -22.04
C LEU A 91 3.63 51.12 -22.18
N ARG A 92 4.62 50.49 -22.83
CA ARG A 92 4.72 49.02 -22.90
C ARG A 92 5.08 48.39 -21.55
N ARG A 93 5.83 49.09 -20.70
CA ARG A 93 6.15 48.66 -19.34
C ARG A 93 4.90 48.75 -18.46
N GLU A 94 4.21 49.89 -18.46
CA GLU A 94 2.95 50.08 -17.75
C GLU A 94 1.88 49.09 -18.19
N ALA A 95 1.74 48.83 -19.49
CA ALA A 95 0.79 47.84 -19.99
C ALA A 95 1.12 46.40 -19.53
N ARG A 96 2.40 46.08 -19.27
CA ARG A 96 2.80 44.80 -18.66
C ARG A 96 2.50 44.79 -17.18
N ASP A 97 2.85 45.85 -16.47
CA ASP A 97 2.64 45.98 -15.02
C ASP A 97 1.15 45.96 -14.68
N LEU A 98 0.31 46.67 -15.44
CA LEU A 98 -1.15 46.62 -15.34
C LEU A 98 -1.71 45.24 -15.64
N LYS A 99 -1.19 44.52 -16.64
CA LYS A 99 -1.60 43.13 -16.91
C LYS A 99 -1.23 42.20 -15.77
N GLU A 100 -0.07 42.38 -15.14
CA GLU A 100 0.31 41.62 -13.94
C GLU A 100 -0.64 41.92 -12.77
N VAL A 101 -0.92 43.19 -12.49
CA VAL A 101 -1.84 43.60 -11.41
C VAL A 101 -3.25 43.09 -11.65
N VAL A 102 -3.78 43.19 -12.87
CA VAL A 102 -5.11 42.68 -13.21
C VAL A 102 -5.16 41.15 -13.09
N ALA A 103 -4.11 40.43 -13.54
CA ALA A 103 -4.03 38.99 -13.37
C ALA A 103 -3.96 38.59 -11.89
N GLU A 104 -3.23 39.37 -11.09
CA GLU A 104 -3.10 39.19 -9.65
C GLU A 104 -4.43 39.39 -8.92
N GLN A 105 -5.11 40.51 -9.18
CA GLN A 105 -6.45 40.81 -8.64
C GLN A 105 -7.50 39.80 -9.11
N THR A 106 -7.43 39.34 -10.37
CA THR A 106 -8.36 38.32 -10.89
C THR A 106 -8.18 36.99 -10.18
N LEU A 107 -6.93 36.58 -9.93
CA LEU A 107 -6.65 35.38 -9.16
C LEU A 107 -7.11 35.54 -7.71
N GLU A 108 -6.86 36.67 -7.07
CA GLU A 108 -7.34 36.95 -5.71
C GLU A 108 -8.86 36.96 -5.61
N LEU A 109 -9.58 37.55 -6.56
CA LEU A 109 -11.05 37.50 -6.62
C LEU A 109 -11.57 36.06 -6.79
N ARG A 110 -10.91 35.25 -7.63
CA ARG A 110 -11.25 33.82 -7.78
C ARG A 110 -10.97 33.02 -6.52
N LEU A 111 -9.92 33.36 -5.77
CA LEU A 111 -9.56 32.73 -4.49
C LEU A 111 -10.51 33.17 -3.36
N LEU A 112 -10.84 34.46 -3.28
CA LEU A 112 -11.78 35.05 -2.32
C LEU A 112 -13.19 34.47 -2.48
N LYS A 113 -13.68 34.30 -3.72
CA LYS A 113 -14.96 33.61 -3.99
C LYS A 113 -14.96 32.13 -3.56
N LYS A 114 -13.78 31.52 -3.38
CA LYS A 114 -13.61 30.09 -3.06
C LYS A 114 -12.95 29.86 -1.69
N HIS A 115 -12.87 30.92 -0.87
CA HIS A 115 -12.09 30.98 0.37
C HIS A 115 -12.52 29.99 1.46
N ASP A 116 -13.69 29.37 1.30
CA ASP A 116 -14.20 28.38 2.25
C ASP A 116 -13.40 27.05 2.24
N ARG A 117 -12.60 26.80 1.19
CA ARG A 117 -11.92 25.51 0.97
C ARG A 117 -10.53 25.37 1.59
N ARG A 118 -9.92 26.43 2.13
CA ARG A 118 -8.65 26.40 2.90
C ARG A 118 -7.51 25.56 2.28
N TRP A 119 -7.26 25.68 0.98
CA TRP A 119 -6.16 25.00 0.29
C TRP A 119 -4.79 25.38 0.86
N GLY A 120 -3.83 24.46 0.79
CA GLY A 120 -2.43 24.69 1.20
C GLY A 120 -2.11 24.43 2.68
N ARG A 121 -3.08 23.99 3.49
CA ARG A 121 -2.82 23.65 4.90
C ARG A 121 -1.98 22.37 5.07
N PRO A 122 -1.12 22.28 6.11
CA PRO A 122 -0.38 21.06 6.42
C PRO A 122 -1.32 19.84 6.58
N ARG A 123 -0.93 18.69 6.01
CA ARG A 123 -1.68 17.41 6.01
C ARG A 123 -3.05 17.41 5.32
N MET A 124 -3.38 18.45 4.56
CA MET A 124 -4.61 18.46 3.76
C MET A 124 -4.56 17.41 2.66
N ARG A 125 -5.63 16.61 2.54
CA ARG A 125 -5.86 15.69 1.42
C ARG A 125 -6.83 16.35 0.44
N TYR A 126 -6.51 16.26 -0.85
CA TYR A 126 -7.33 16.83 -1.92
C TYR A 126 -8.08 15.70 -2.63
N ALA A 127 -9.39 15.86 -2.81
CA ALA A 127 -10.18 15.00 -3.67
C ALA A 127 -9.73 15.13 -5.14
N ALA A 128 -10.08 14.15 -5.98
CA ALA A 128 -9.74 14.18 -7.40
C ALA A 128 -10.29 15.43 -8.11
N SER A 129 -11.52 15.83 -7.74
CA SER A 129 -12.18 17.05 -8.24
C SER A 129 -11.42 18.33 -7.86
N GLU A 130 -10.92 18.42 -6.63
CA GLU A 130 -10.14 19.57 -6.18
C GLU A 130 -8.79 19.66 -6.89
N LYS A 131 -8.11 18.53 -7.11
CA LYS A 131 -6.86 18.50 -7.88
C LYS A 131 -7.08 18.95 -9.32
N LEU A 132 -8.17 18.52 -9.95
CA LEU A 132 -8.52 18.93 -11.31
C LEU A 132 -8.81 20.43 -11.38
N GLU A 133 -9.52 20.96 -10.39
CA GLU A 133 -9.81 22.38 -10.27
C GLU A 133 -8.53 23.21 -10.12
N ILE A 134 -7.60 22.76 -9.29
CA ILE A 134 -6.28 23.38 -9.13
C ILE A 134 -5.50 23.36 -10.45
N ILE A 135 -5.52 22.25 -11.19
CA ILE A 135 -4.87 22.14 -12.51
C ILE A 135 -5.45 23.15 -13.49
N ARG A 136 -6.78 23.20 -13.64
CA ARG A 136 -7.45 24.16 -14.54
C ARG A 136 -7.19 25.61 -14.14
N LEU A 137 -7.10 25.89 -12.85
CA LEU A 137 -6.80 27.24 -12.34
C LEU A 137 -5.36 27.66 -12.66
N VAL A 138 -4.41 26.74 -12.61
CA VAL A 138 -3.02 27.01 -13.00
C VAL A 138 -2.88 27.14 -14.53
N GLU A 139 -3.54 26.30 -15.32
CA GLU A 139 -3.53 26.39 -16.79
C GLU A 139 -4.23 27.65 -17.32
N GLY A 140 -5.32 28.08 -16.68
CA GLY A 140 -6.08 29.27 -17.04
C GLY A 140 -5.60 30.56 -16.36
N SER A 141 -4.43 30.56 -15.72
CA SER A 141 -3.86 31.76 -15.08
C SER A 141 -2.94 32.50 -16.03
N HIS A 142 -3.05 33.83 -16.05
CA HIS A 142 -2.09 34.71 -16.74
C HIS A 142 -0.79 34.91 -15.95
N LEU A 143 -0.73 34.42 -14.70
CA LEU A 143 0.49 34.42 -13.88
C LEU A 143 1.31 33.16 -14.13
N SER A 144 2.62 33.24 -13.84
CA SER A 144 3.47 32.03 -13.87
C SER A 144 2.98 30.98 -12.88
N ALA A 145 3.07 29.69 -13.26
CA ALA A 145 2.66 28.58 -12.41
C ALA A 145 3.30 28.62 -11.00
N ARG A 146 4.53 29.14 -10.89
CA ARG A 146 5.20 29.34 -9.60
C ARG A 146 4.46 30.34 -8.70
N ARG A 147 4.04 31.49 -9.23
CA ARG A 147 3.32 32.53 -8.47
C ARG A 147 1.92 32.04 -8.11
N THR A 148 1.22 31.41 -9.04
CA THR A 148 -0.13 30.86 -8.82
C THR A 148 -0.13 29.79 -7.73
N LEU A 149 0.83 28.85 -7.77
CA LEU A 149 0.96 27.80 -6.75
C LEU A 149 1.36 28.35 -5.37
N ALA A 150 2.19 29.39 -5.32
CA ALA A 150 2.55 30.07 -4.07
C ALA A 150 1.31 30.70 -3.41
N LYS A 151 0.44 31.36 -4.18
CA LYS A 151 -0.84 31.90 -3.67
C LYS A 151 -1.82 30.83 -3.22
N LEU A 152 -1.81 29.67 -3.88
CA LEU A 152 -2.62 28.50 -3.49
C LEU A 152 -2.06 27.73 -2.28
N GLY A 153 -0.84 28.02 -1.84
CA GLY A 153 -0.15 27.28 -0.78
C GLY A 153 0.21 25.83 -1.17
N ILE A 154 0.33 25.53 -2.47
CA ILE A 154 0.57 24.16 -2.97
C ILE A 154 2.04 24.01 -3.38
N PRO A 155 2.78 23.03 -2.83
CA PRO A 155 4.15 22.76 -3.25
C PRO A 155 4.22 22.38 -4.74
N ARG A 156 5.18 22.96 -5.46
CA ARG A 156 5.39 22.71 -6.91
C ARG A 156 5.54 21.22 -7.23
N THR A 157 6.28 20.48 -6.42
CA THR A 157 6.49 19.04 -6.57
C THR A 157 5.18 18.24 -6.50
N THR A 158 4.27 18.64 -5.61
CA THR A 158 2.94 18.04 -5.48
C THR A 158 2.08 18.31 -6.70
N PHE A 159 2.07 19.56 -7.18
CA PHE A 159 1.33 19.97 -8.37
C PHE A 159 1.78 19.20 -9.62
N TYR A 160 3.07 19.21 -9.94
CA TYR A 160 3.57 18.53 -11.15
C TYR A 160 3.33 17.02 -11.09
N ARG A 161 3.40 16.39 -9.92
CA ARG A 161 3.04 14.97 -9.75
C ARG A 161 1.55 14.69 -10.03
N TRP A 162 0.65 15.64 -9.77
CA TRP A 162 -0.76 15.52 -10.18
C TRP A 162 -0.92 15.80 -11.67
N TYR A 163 -0.24 16.84 -12.18
CA TYR A 163 -0.26 17.25 -13.58
C TYR A 163 0.23 16.14 -14.52
N ASP A 164 1.33 15.47 -14.19
CA ASP A 164 1.86 14.35 -14.98
C ASP A 164 0.88 13.18 -15.02
N ARG A 165 0.24 12.87 -13.89
CA ARG A 165 -0.79 11.83 -13.82
C ARG A 165 -2.03 12.20 -14.62
N TYR A 166 -2.43 13.47 -14.58
CA TYR A 166 -3.53 14.01 -15.38
C TYR A 166 -3.22 13.92 -16.87
N ARG A 167 -2.02 14.30 -17.31
CA ARG A 167 -1.60 14.18 -18.72
C ARG A 167 -1.59 12.75 -19.22
N GLN A 168 -1.22 11.78 -18.38
CA GLN A 168 -1.14 10.36 -18.78
C GLN A 168 -2.48 9.63 -18.76
N ARG A 169 -3.39 9.97 -17.83
CA ARG A 169 -4.59 9.17 -17.52
C ARG A 169 -5.88 9.99 -17.41
N GLY A 170 -5.84 11.28 -17.75
CA GLY A 170 -6.96 12.21 -17.60
C GLY A 170 -7.42 12.33 -16.14
N ASP A 171 -8.71 12.60 -15.95
CA ASP A 171 -9.33 12.79 -14.64
C ASP A 171 -9.15 11.57 -13.72
N ALA A 172 -9.12 10.35 -14.28
CA ALA A 172 -8.91 9.11 -13.54
C ALA A 172 -7.51 9.04 -12.87
N GLY A 173 -6.51 9.77 -13.40
CA GLY A 173 -5.17 9.85 -12.82
C GLY A 173 -5.07 10.63 -11.51
N LEU A 174 -6.09 11.45 -11.20
CA LEU A 174 -6.12 12.33 -10.02
C LEU A 174 -6.73 11.67 -8.78
N VAL A 175 -7.36 10.51 -8.95
CA VAL A 175 -7.83 9.67 -7.84
C VAL A 175 -6.62 9.20 -7.03
N ASP A 176 -6.69 9.33 -5.70
CA ASP A 176 -5.64 8.85 -4.84
C ASP A 176 -5.56 7.33 -4.89
N GLN A 177 -4.42 6.82 -5.31
CA GLN A 177 -4.13 5.40 -5.21
C GLN A 177 -3.66 5.12 -3.79
N ALA A 178 -4.24 4.11 -3.15
CA ALA A 178 -3.72 3.61 -1.90
C ALA A 178 -2.22 3.29 -2.09
N PRO A 179 -1.32 3.76 -1.21
CA PRO A 179 0.08 3.39 -1.28
C PRO A 179 0.17 1.89 -1.01
N LYS A 180 0.16 1.09 -2.08
CA LYS A 180 0.37 -0.34 -2.01
C LYS A 180 1.85 -0.59 -2.25
N PRO A 181 2.58 -1.22 -1.32
CA PRO A 181 3.92 -1.71 -1.61
C PRO A 181 3.82 -2.57 -2.88
N ARG A 182 4.59 -2.23 -3.93
CA ARG A 182 4.61 -3.00 -5.18
C ARG A 182 4.99 -4.46 -4.92
N HIS A 183 5.86 -4.70 -3.94
CA HIS A 183 6.31 -6.02 -3.53
C HIS A 183 6.31 -6.12 -2.00
N VAL A 184 5.64 -7.13 -1.47
CA VAL A 184 5.67 -7.47 -0.04
C VAL A 184 6.53 -8.71 0.13
N TRP A 185 7.63 -8.59 0.87
CA TRP A 185 8.63 -9.67 1.02
C TRP A 185 8.05 -10.96 1.59
N ASN A 186 7.04 -10.86 2.46
CA ASN A 186 6.40 -12.02 3.09
C ASN A 186 5.11 -12.46 2.37
N ARG A 187 4.97 -12.16 1.07
CA ARG A 187 3.83 -12.64 0.29
C ARG A 187 3.95 -14.15 0.10
N ILE A 188 2.90 -14.88 0.50
CA ILE A 188 2.77 -16.31 0.22
C ILE A 188 2.64 -16.51 -1.31
N PRO A 189 3.46 -17.39 -1.93
CA PRO A 189 3.35 -17.73 -3.34
C PRO A 189 1.97 -18.26 -3.70
N ASP A 190 1.50 -17.96 -4.93
CA ASP A 190 0.14 -18.31 -5.35
C ASP A 190 -0.07 -19.82 -5.48
N GLU A 191 0.99 -20.60 -5.75
CA GLU A 191 0.95 -22.06 -5.69
C GLU A 191 0.63 -22.58 -4.28
N VAL A 192 1.30 -22.04 -3.26
CA VAL A 192 1.05 -22.41 -1.86
C VAL A 192 -0.37 -22.03 -1.45
N ARG A 193 -0.86 -20.86 -1.88
CA ARG A 193 -2.25 -20.45 -1.63
C ARG A 193 -3.26 -21.45 -2.22
N ARG A 194 -3.03 -21.92 -3.46
CA ARG A 194 -3.87 -22.95 -4.08
C ARG A 194 -3.85 -24.25 -3.29
N LYS A 195 -2.69 -24.67 -2.76
CA LYS A 195 -2.59 -25.85 -1.89
C LYS A 195 -3.38 -25.68 -0.59
N VAL A 196 -3.33 -24.50 0.04
CA VAL A 196 -4.12 -24.20 1.25
C VAL A 196 -5.62 -24.31 0.95
N VAL A 197 -6.09 -23.75 -0.17
CA VAL A 197 -7.50 -23.82 -0.58
C VAL A 197 -7.90 -25.27 -0.87
N LYS A 198 -7.04 -26.03 -1.57
CA LYS A 198 -7.28 -27.46 -1.83
C LYS A 198 -7.43 -28.25 -0.53
N LEU A 199 -6.56 -28.02 0.45
CA LEU A 199 -6.66 -28.67 1.76
C LEU A 199 -7.97 -28.32 2.46
N ALA A 200 -8.39 -27.06 2.41
CA ALA A 200 -9.65 -26.62 3.02
C ALA A 200 -10.90 -27.25 2.37
N LEU A 201 -10.87 -27.51 1.06
CA LEU A 201 -11.95 -28.21 0.36
C LEU A 201 -12.00 -29.71 0.67
N GLN A 202 -10.85 -30.31 1.03
CA GLN A 202 -10.78 -31.71 1.45
C GLN A 202 -11.20 -31.90 2.91
N GLU A 203 -10.89 -30.92 3.76
CA GLU A 203 -11.06 -30.99 5.22
C GLU A 203 -12.00 -29.85 5.67
N THR A 204 -13.27 -29.94 5.26
CA THR A 204 -14.26 -28.86 5.39
C THR A 204 -14.63 -28.52 6.83
N GLU A 205 -14.37 -29.44 7.77
CA GLU A 205 -14.64 -29.27 9.20
C GLU A 205 -13.56 -28.46 9.93
N LEU A 206 -12.36 -28.33 9.34
CA LEU A 206 -11.23 -27.68 10.02
C LEU A 206 -11.35 -26.15 9.99
N SER A 207 -11.15 -25.55 11.16
CA SER A 207 -11.07 -24.09 11.27
C SER A 207 -9.84 -23.52 10.54
N PRO A 208 -9.82 -22.22 10.19
CA PRO A 208 -8.63 -21.59 9.61
C PRO A 208 -7.35 -21.75 10.45
N ARG A 209 -7.50 -21.81 11.78
CA ARG A 209 -6.42 -22.11 12.75
C ARG A 209 -5.89 -23.52 12.54
N GLU A 210 -6.77 -24.52 12.55
CA GLU A 210 -6.42 -25.93 12.39
C GLU A 210 -5.85 -26.22 11.00
N LEU A 211 -6.40 -25.60 9.96
CA LEU A 211 -5.87 -25.69 8.60
C LEU A 211 -4.45 -25.14 8.52
N ALA A 212 -4.14 -24.01 9.15
CA ALA A 212 -2.79 -23.45 9.15
C ALA A 212 -1.76 -24.39 9.80
N VAL A 213 -2.15 -25.01 10.91
CA VAL A 213 -1.32 -25.96 11.67
C VAL A 213 -1.13 -27.25 10.87
N THR A 214 -2.23 -27.84 10.40
CA THR A 214 -2.26 -29.04 9.56
C THR A 214 -1.41 -28.84 8.30
N PHE A 215 -1.54 -27.69 7.63
CA PHE A 215 -0.75 -27.36 6.46
C PHE A 215 0.74 -27.26 6.77
N THR A 216 1.10 -26.63 7.90
CA THR A 216 2.49 -26.51 8.33
C THR A 216 3.10 -27.90 8.61
N ASP A 217 2.34 -28.81 9.20
CA ASP A 217 2.80 -30.15 9.52
C ASP A 217 2.89 -31.07 8.29
N ARG A 218 1.88 -31.06 7.41
CA ARG A 218 1.80 -31.90 6.21
C ARG A 218 2.76 -31.41 5.10
N GLU A 219 2.68 -30.13 4.74
CA GLU A 219 3.44 -29.57 3.60
C GLU A 219 4.83 -29.05 4.00
N ARG A 220 5.16 -29.09 5.30
CA ARG A 220 6.42 -28.56 5.85
C ARG A 220 6.69 -27.12 5.41
N TYR A 221 5.62 -26.33 5.27
CA TYR A 221 5.66 -24.94 4.85
C TYR A 221 4.75 -24.09 5.73
N PHE A 222 5.31 -23.09 6.38
CA PHE A 222 4.58 -22.30 7.36
C PHE A 222 3.60 -21.31 6.72
N VAL A 223 2.33 -21.36 7.13
CA VAL A 223 1.33 -20.32 6.84
C VAL A 223 0.70 -19.85 8.14
N SER A 224 0.42 -18.54 8.25
CA SER A 224 -0.27 -18.03 9.44
C SER A 224 -1.78 -18.23 9.31
N GLU A 225 -2.47 -18.40 10.44
CA GLU A 225 -3.93 -18.45 10.51
C GLU A 225 -4.59 -17.29 9.76
N SER A 226 -4.15 -16.05 10.00
CA SER A 226 -4.71 -14.88 9.31
C SER A 226 -4.51 -14.93 7.80
N SER A 227 -3.46 -15.60 7.32
CA SER A 227 -3.22 -15.76 5.88
C SER A 227 -4.11 -16.83 5.28
N VAL A 228 -4.34 -17.93 6.00
CA VAL A 228 -5.32 -18.97 5.63
C VAL A 228 -6.71 -18.36 5.60
N TYR A 229 -7.14 -17.68 6.68
CA TYR A 229 -8.41 -16.97 6.74
C TYR A 229 -8.62 -16.03 5.55
N ARG A 230 -7.62 -15.19 5.21
CA ARG A 230 -7.72 -14.29 4.05
C ARG A 230 -7.79 -15.05 2.72
N ALA A 231 -7.11 -16.19 2.60
CA ALA A 231 -7.20 -17.02 1.40
C ALA A 231 -8.62 -17.59 1.27
N LEU A 232 -9.17 -18.18 2.34
CA LEU A 232 -10.53 -18.70 2.34
C LEU A 232 -11.56 -17.60 2.07
N LYS A 233 -11.41 -16.43 2.69
CA LYS A 233 -12.28 -15.27 2.45
C LYS A 233 -12.31 -14.83 0.99
N ALA A 234 -11.15 -14.86 0.33
CA ALA A 234 -11.04 -14.45 -1.08
C ALA A 234 -11.69 -15.44 -2.05
N HIS A 235 -12.00 -16.65 -1.58
CA HIS A 235 -12.68 -17.71 -2.32
C HIS A 235 -14.09 -17.98 -1.79
N ASP A 236 -14.62 -17.13 -0.90
CA ASP A 236 -15.92 -17.28 -0.25
C ASP A 236 -16.11 -18.63 0.49
N LEU A 237 -15.00 -19.20 0.97
CA LEU A 237 -14.97 -20.48 1.70
C LEU A 237 -15.03 -20.29 3.22
N ILE A 238 -15.34 -19.10 3.72
CA ILE A 238 -15.62 -18.92 5.14
C ILE A 238 -17.05 -19.37 5.38
N THR A 239 -17.19 -20.58 5.86
CA THR A 239 -18.43 -21.06 6.47
C THR A 239 -18.80 -20.12 7.62
N SER A 240 -20.04 -19.62 7.63
CA SER A 240 -20.62 -18.99 8.81
C SER A 240 -20.39 -19.91 10.01
N PRO A 241 -19.97 -19.41 11.18
CA PRO A 241 -19.71 -20.29 12.31
C PRO A 241 -20.99 -21.06 12.64
N ALA A 242 -20.98 -22.38 12.44
CA ALA A 242 -22.04 -23.26 12.94
C ALA A 242 -22.07 -23.29 14.48
N PHE A 243 -21.04 -22.72 15.12
CA PHE A 243 -20.85 -22.74 16.57
C PHE A 243 -20.55 -21.33 17.08
N ILE A 244 -21.39 -20.86 18.01
CA ILE A 244 -21.10 -19.69 18.82
C ILE A 244 -19.90 -20.05 19.70
N VAL A 245 -18.74 -19.48 19.38
CA VAL A 245 -17.53 -19.63 20.19
C VAL A 245 -17.75 -18.85 21.49
N LEU A 246 -18.21 -19.54 22.53
CA LEU A 246 -18.17 -19.02 23.89
C LEU A 246 -16.69 -18.82 24.27
N LYS A 247 -16.29 -17.55 24.31
CA LYS A 247 -14.96 -17.12 24.74
C LYS A 247 -14.75 -17.59 26.18
N ALA A 248 -13.79 -18.48 26.40
CA ALA A 248 -13.42 -18.90 27.75
C ALA A 248 -12.90 -17.69 28.53
N ALA A 249 -13.61 -17.31 29.59
CA ALA A 249 -13.19 -16.25 30.48
C ALA A 249 -12.19 -16.79 31.52
N ASN A 250 -11.10 -16.02 31.68
CA ASN A 250 -10.09 -16.04 32.72
C ASN A 250 -9.14 -17.24 32.83
N GLU A 251 -7.87 -16.89 33.06
CA GLU A 251 -6.72 -17.77 33.17
C GLU A 251 -6.65 -18.42 34.58
N PHE A 252 -6.39 -19.74 34.62
CA PHE A 252 -6.37 -20.55 35.86
C PHE A 252 -5.26 -20.09 36.81
N LYS A 253 -5.59 -19.87 38.10
CA LYS A 253 -4.65 -19.41 39.14
C LYS A 253 -3.67 -20.48 39.64
N ASP A 254 -4.07 -21.75 39.60
CA ASP A 254 -3.22 -22.88 40.00
C ASP A 254 -3.13 -23.86 38.82
N LYS A 255 -1.98 -23.89 38.15
CA LYS A 255 -1.79 -24.69 36.94
C LYS A 255 -1.01 -25.95 37.28
N THR A 256 -1.53 -27.10 36.84
CA THR A 256 -0.74 -28.32 36.75
C THR A 256 0.50 -28.09 35.89
N THR A 257 1.61 -28.71 36.28
CA THR A 257 2.92 -28.56 35.64
C THR A 257 3.36 -29.83 34.92
N ALA A 258 2.75 -30.97 35.22
CA ALA A 258 3.04 -32.26 34.61
C ALA A 258 1.78 -33.11 34.40
N ILE A 259 1.90 -34.09 33.51
CA ILE A 259 0.90 -35.16 33.31
C ILE A 259 0.71 -35.95 34.61
N ASN A 260 -0.48 -36.52 34.80
CA ASN A 260 -0.84 -37.35 35.95
C ASN A 260 -0.67 -36.67 37.33
N GLN A 261 -0.56 -35.34 37.37
CA GLN A 261 -0.54 -34.59 38.62
C GLN A 261 -1.95 -34.40 39.20
N LEU A 262 -2.94 -34.17 38.34
CA LEU A 262 -4.34 -33.97 38.69
C LEU A 262 -5.21 -34.57 37.59
N TRP A 263 -6.15 -35.41 37.99
CA TRP A 263 -7.19 -35.95 37.12
C TRP A 263 -8.52 -35.31 37.48
N GLN A 264 -9.27 -34.89 36.46
CA GLN A 264 -10.65 -34.44 36.61
C GLN A 264 -11.58 -35.59 36.28
N THR A 265 -12.60 -35.79 37.10
CA THR A 265 -13.67 -36.76 36.86
C THR A 265 -15.02 -36.10 37.01
N ASP A 266 -15.94 -36.47 36.14
CA ASP A 266 -17.32 -35.98 36.12
C ASP A 266 -18.20 -36.99 35.39
N PHE A 267 -19.50 -37.01 35.70
CA PHE A 267 -20.49 -37.78 34.97
C PHE A 267 -21.27 -36.90 34.02
N THR A 268 -21.60 -37.44 32.86
CA THR A 268 -22.62 -36.83 32.00
C THR A 268 -23.61 -37.86 31.52
N TYR A 269 -24.87 -37.48 31.35
CA TYR A 269 -25.91 -38.39 30.90
C TYR A 269 -26.20 -38.24 29.41
N LEU A 270 -26.51 -39.36 28.75
CA LEU A 270 -26.85 -39.49 27.34
C LEU A 270 -28.09 -40.38 27.21
N LYS A 271 -28.97 -40.08 26.24
CA LYS A 271 -30.23 -40.81 26.07
C LYS A 271 -30.11 -41.80 24.91
N VAL A 272 -30.53 -43.04 25.15
CA VAL A 272 -30.72 -44.06 24.11
C VAL A 272 -32.22 -44.30 23.97
N LEU A 273 -32.74 -44.16 22.75
CA LEU A 273 -34.17 -44.32 22.47
C LEU A 273 -34.57 -45.78 22.72
N GLY A 274 -35.62 -45.97 23.53
CA GLY A 274 -36.11 -47.29 23.92
C GLY A 274 -35.42 -47.92 25.15
N TRP A 275 -34.24 -47.43 25.54
CA TRP A 275 -33.46 -47.99 26.66
C TRP A 275 -33.34 -47.05 27.86
N GLY A 276 -33.51 -45.74 27.67
CA GLY A 276 -33.48 -44.76 28.76
C GLY A 276 -32.18 -43.97 28.82
N TRP A 277 -31.80 -43.56 30.03
CA TRP A 277 -30.61 -42.74 30.28
C TRP A 277 -29.41 -43.61 30.64
N PHE A 278 -28.27 -43.29 30.03
CA PHE A 278 -26.96 -43.84 30.36
C PHE A 278 -26.06 -42.73 30.89
N TYR A 279 -25.12 -43.09 31.75
CA TYR A 279 -24.21 -42.20 32.45
C TYR A 279 -22.78 -42.48 32.01
N LEU A 280 -22.13 -41.50 31.38
CA LEU A 280 -20.75 -41.57 30.97
C LEU A 280 -19.86 -41.07 32.10
N SER A 281 -19.10 -41.97 32.72
CA SER A 281 -18.00 -41.63 33.62
C SER A 281 -16.75 -41.34 32.79
N THR A 282 -16.07 -40.23 33.03
CA THR A 282 -14.88 -39.84 32.26
C THR A 282 -13.76 -39.36 33.17
N ILE A 283 -12.52 -39.77 32.86
CA ILE A 283 -11.31 -39.31 33.54
C ILE A 283 -10.43 -38.56 32.56
N LEU A 284 -10.18 -37.28 32.87
CA LEU A 284 -9.40 -36.36 32.06
C LEU A 284 -8.12 -35.94 32.81
N ASP A 285 -6.97 -36.00 32.14
CA ASP A 285 -5.73 -35.42 32.67
C ASP A 285 -5.75 -33.89 32.57
N ASP A 286 -5.61 -33.22 33.72
CA ASP A 286 -5.75 -31.77 33.83
C ASP A 286 -4.65 -31.00 33.09
N TYR A 287 -3.47 -31.58 32.88
CA TYR A 287 -2.37 -30.92 32.20
C TYR A 287 -2.50 -31.03 30.68
N SER A 288 -2.57 -32.26 30.18
CA SER A 288 -2.58 -32.60 28.75
C SER A 288 -3.95 -32.50 28.08
N ARG A 289 -5.05 -32.41 28.85
CA ARG A 289 -6.43 -32.58 28.37
C ARG A 289 -6.75 -34.00 27.88
N TYR A 290 -5.84 -34.95 27.99
CA TYR A 290 -6.04 -36.31 27.47
C TYR A 290 -7.14 -37.03 28.25
N ILE A 291 -8.08 -37.66 27.53
CA ILE A 291 -9.04 -38.58 28.14
C ILE A 291 -8.33 -39.90 28.38
N ILE A 292 -8.09 -40.21 29.66
CA ILE A 292 -7.32 -41.40 30.07
C ILE A 292 -8.21 -42.64 29.99
N SER A 293 -9.42 -42.54 30.53
CA SER A 293 -10.43 -43.58 30.45
C SER A 293 -11.83 -42.97 30.47
N TRP A 294 -12.79 -43.76 30.02
CA TRP A 294 -14.20 -43.48 30.12
C TRP A 294 -14.97 -44.80 30.20
N LYS A 295 -16.18 -44.77 30.76
CA LYS A 295 -17.07 -45.92 30.84
C LYS A 295 -18.52 -45.46 30.72
N LEU A 296 -19.30 -46.14 29.88
CA LEU A 296 -20.74 -45.93 29.80
C LEU A 296 -21.44 -46.86 30.80
N CYS A 297 -22.14 -46.27 31.76
CA CYS A 297 -22.79 -46.95 32.87
C CYS A 297 -24.31 -46.78 32.77
N THR A 298 -25.04 -47.74 33.33
CA THR A 298 -26.52 -47.64 33.47
C THR A 298 -26.92 -46.86 34.71
N ASN A 299 -26.01 -46.72 35.67
CA ASN A 299 -26.22 -46.04 36.95
C ASN A 299 -25.10 -45.01 37.21
N MET A 300 -25.23 -44.29 38.32
CA MET A 300 -24.26 -43.31 38.80
C MET A 300 -23.80 -43.70 40.22
N ARG A 301 -23.27 -44.91 40.39
CA ARG A 301 -22.80 -45.41 41.71
C ARG A 301 -21.32 -45.12 41.92
N ALA A 302 -20.86 -45.25 43.17
CA ALA A 302 -19.43 -45.16 43.49
C ALA A 302 -18.61 -46.23 42.75
N GLU A 303 -19.15 -47.44 42.64
CA GLU A 303 -18.57 -48.57 41.90
C GLU A 303 -18.26 -48.21 40.42
N ASP A 304 -19.16 -47.49 39.75
CA ASP A 304 -18.96 -47.04 38.37
C ASP A 304 -17.75 -46.09 38.23
N VAL A 305 -17.54 -45.24 39.24
CA VAL A 305 -16.39 -44.32 39.29
C VAL A 305 -15.10 -45.09 39.55
N THR A 306 -15.10 -46.01 40.52
CA THR A 306 -13.92 -46.80 40.87
C THR A 306 -13.48 -47.69 39.72
N ASP A 307 -14.42 -48.30 38.99
CA ASP A 307 -14.13 -49.07 37.78
C ASP A 307 -13.43 -48.22 36.71
N THR A 308 -13.94 -47.01 36.50
CA THR A 308 -13.37 -46.08 35.51
C THR A 308 -11.97 -45.62 35.94
N LEU A 309 -11.76 -45.40 37.26
CA LEU A 309 -10.46 -45.05 37.84
C LEU A 309 -9.46 -46.21 37.76
N ASP A 310 -9.87 -47.46 37.95
CA ASP A 310 -9.00 -48.61 37.76
C ASP A 310 -8.53 -48.71 36.30
N LEU A 311 -9.44 -48.51 35.32
CA LEU A 311 -9.06 -48.41 33.91
C LEU A 311 -8.05 -47.28 33.66
N ALA A 312 -8.23 -46.12 34.30
CA ALA A 312 -7.28 -45.01 34.17
C ALA A 312 -5.91 -45.31 34.79
N LEU A 313 -5.88 -45.94 35.95
CA LEU A 313 -4.64 -46.33 36.64
C LEU A 313 -3.83 -47.33 35.80
N GLN A 314 -4.51 -48.33 35.22
CA GLN A 314 -3.91 -49.28 34.30
C GLN A 314 -3.39 -48.60 33.02
N ALA A 315 -4.22 -47.79 32.37
CA ALA A 315 -3.86 -47.13 31.11
C ALA A 315 -2.71 -46.12 31.25
N SER A 316 -2.62 -45.45 32.40
CA SER A 316 -1.55 -44.49 32.69
C SER A 316 -0.26 -45.13 33.22
N GLY A 317 -0.29 -46.41 33.59
CA GLY A 317 0.78 -47.08 34.34
C GLY A 317 0.99 -46.55 35.76
N CYS A 318 0.03 -45.74 36.26
CA CYS A 318 0.07 -45.19 37.61
C CYS A 318 -0.31 -46.23 38.68
N ASP A 319 -0.67 -47.45 38.31
CA ASP A 319 -0.88 -48.60 39.20
C ASP A 319 0.42 -49.26 39.68
N GLN A 320 1.55 -49.02 38.99
CA GLN A 320 2.84 -49.65 39.29
C GLN A 320 3.51 -49.12 40.58
N VAL A 321 4.31 -49.97 41.23
CA VAL A 321 5.00 -49.66 42.51
C VAL A 321 6.00 -48.49 42.41
N HIS A 322 6.53 -48.20 41.22
CA HIS A 322 7.61 -47.23 41.01
C HIS A 322 7.13 -45.84 40.54
N VAL A 323 5.85 -45.52 40.72
CA VAL A 323 5.30 -44.23 40.26
C VAL A 323 5.69 -43.12 41.23
N ILE A 324 6.27 -42.04 40.70
CA ILE A 324 6.82 -40.91 41.49
C ILE A 324 5.76 -40.24 42.38
N HIS A 325 4.51 -40.18 41.91
CA HIS A 325 3.37 -39.70 42.69
C HIS A 325 2.07 -40.24 42.08
N LYS A 326 1.11 -40.60 42.93
CA LYS A 326 -0.26 -40.91 42.49
C LYS A 326 -0.99 -39.62 42.10
N PRO A 327 -1.85 -39.66 41.06
CA PRO A 327 -2.62 -38.50 40.66
C PRO A 327 -3.57 -38.05 41.78
N ARG A 328 -3.76 -36.74 41.90
CA ARG A 328 -4.85 -36.18 42.71
C ARG A 328 -6.14 -36.27 41.90
N LEU A 329 -7.24 -36.62 42.53
CA LEU A 329 -8.55 -36.62 41.89
C LEU A 329 -9.29 -35.31 42.20
N LEU A 330 -9.84 -34.67 41.17
CA LEU A 330 -10.76 -33.54 41.26
C LEU A 330 -12.13 -33.96 40.76
N SER A 331 -13.14 -33.91 41.62
CA SER A 331 -14.54 -34.17 41.26
C SER A 331 -15.47 -33.10 41.81
N ASP A 332 -16.69 -33.08 41.29
CA ASP A 332 -17.80 -32.33 41.87
C ASP A 332 -18.28 -32.95 43.20
N ASN A 333 -19.35 -32.39 43.75
CA ASN A 333 -19.98 -32.87 44.98
C ASN A 333 -21.18 -33.81 44.69
N GLY A 334 -21.18 -34.49 43.53
CA GLY A 334 -22.19 -35.49 43.20
C GLY A 334 -22.20 -36.64 44.22
N SER A 335 -23.36 -37.26 44.41
CA SER A 335 -23.56 -38.31 45.45
C SER A 335 -22.56 -39.47 45.33
N SER A 336 -22.22 -39.87 44.11
CA SER A 336 -21.23 -40.92 43.83
C SER A 336 -19.84 -40.53 44.31
N TYR A 337 -19.50 -39.24 44.21
CA TYR A 337 -18.20 -38.69 44.60
C TYR A 337 -18.09 -38.32 46.09
N VAL A 338 -19.24 -38.19 46.78
CA VAL A 338 -19.31 -37.93 48.22
C VAL A 338 -19.43 -39.24 49.04
N SER A 339 -19.63 -40.37 48.37
CA SER A 339 -19.77 -41.68 49.00
C SER A 339 -18.54 -42.05 49.86
N GLY A 340 -18.81 -42.73 50.99
CA GLY A 340 -17.74 -43.28 51.85
C GLY A 340 -16.92 -44.32 51.10
N ASP A 341 -17.58 -45.15 50.29
CA ASP A 341 -16.97 -46.22 49.49
C ASP A 341 -15.88 -45.67 48.55
N LEU A 342 -16.14 -44.54 47.86
CA LEU A 342 -15.12 -43.92 47.02
C LEU A 342 -13.96 -43.34 47.85
N ALA A 343 -14.24 -42.76 49.01
CA ALA A 343 -13.21 -42.20 49.88
C ALA A 343 -12.27 -43.30 50.42
N GLU A 344 -12.82 -44.44 50.84
CA GLU A 344 -12.07 -45.62 51.27
C GLU A 344 -11.23 -46.19 50.11
N TRP A 345 -11.83 -46.36 48.93
CA TRP A 345 -11.12 -46.83 47.75
C TRP A 345 -9.95 -45.91 47.35
N LEU A 346 -10.15 -44.58 47.40
CA LEU A 346 -9.09 -43.61 47.07
C LEU A 346 -7.96 -43.65 48.10
N GLN A 347 -8.28 -43.86 49.38
CA GLN A 347 -7.30 -44.03 50.44
C GLN A 347 -6.46 -45.29 50.21
N ASP A 348 -7.09 -46.41 49.86
CA ASP A 348 -6.42 -47.68 49.54
C ASP A 348 -5.47 -47.56 48.34
N LYS A 349 -5.87 -46.79 47.31
CA LYS A 349 -5.03 -46.53 46.14
C LYS A 349 -3.98 -45.44 46.36
N GLY A 350 -3.96 -44.80 47.54
CA GLY A 350 -3.05 -43.72 47.90
C GLY A 350 -3.29 -42.43 47.11
N MET A 351 -4.50 -42.22 46.60
CA MET A 351 -4.89 -41.06 45.82
C MET A 351 -5.53 -39.99 46.71
N LYS A 352 -5.11 -38.73 46.54
CA LYS A 352 -5.73 -37.61 47.26
C LYS A 352 -6.95 -37.12 46.49
N HIS A 353 -8.07 -36.99 47.18
CA HIS A 353 -9.28 -36.39 46.62
C HIS A 353 -9.36 -34.90 46.97
N SER A 354 -9.68 -34.08 45.99
CA SER A 354 -10.02 -32.67 46.15
C SER A 354 -11.38 -32.44 45.53
N ARG A 355 -12.28 -31.77 46.27
CA ARG A 355 -13.61 -31.43 45.79
C ARG A 355 -13.64 -29.97 45.37
N GLY A 356 -14.42 -29.66 44.34
CA GLY A 356 -14.67 -28.28 43.95
C GLY A 356 -15.26 -27.48 45.13
N ALA A 357 -14.56 -26.44 45.59
CA ALA A 357 -15.10 -25.55 46.60
C ALA A 357 -16.32 -24.79 46.03
N PRO A 358 -17.38 -24.56 46.82
CA PRO A 358 -18.46 -23.65 46.43
C PRO A 358 -17.86 -22.31 45.98
N TYR A 359 -18.29 -21.79 44.83
CA TYR A 359 -17.79 -20.54 44.21
C TYR A 359 -16.41 -20.57 43.52
N HIS A 360 -15.83 -21.75 43.25
CA HIS A 360 -14.66 -21.90 42.35
C HIS A 360 -14.96 -22.70 41.06
N PRO A 361 -15.88 -22.22 40.19
CA PRO A 361 -16.26 -22.89 38.93
C PRO A 361 -15.11 -23.06 37.93
N GLN A 362 -13.96 -22.44 38.21
CA GLN A 362 -12.79 -22.46 37.35
C GLN A 362 -11.95 -23.74 37.48
N THR A 363 -12.20 -24.64 38.45
CA THR A 363 -11.36 -25.85 38.59
C THR A 363 -11.85 -27.01 37.73
N GLN A 364 -13.17 -27.19 37.50
CA GLN A 364 -13.75 -28.31 36.74
C GLN A 364 -14.14 -27.98 35.29
N GLY A 365 -14.02 -26.73 34.87
CA GLY A 365 -14.46 -26.29 33.55
C GLY A 365 -13.72 -26.92 32.34
N LYS A 366 -12.76 -27.82 32.54
CA LYS A 366 -12.09 -28.56 31.45
C LYS A 366 -12.90 -29.79 31.06
N ILE A 367 -13.27 -30.63 32.03
CA ILE A 367 -14.09 -31.82 31.78
C ILE A 367 -15.52 -31.43 31.39
N GLU A 368 -16.10 -30.38 32.01
CA GLU A 368 -17.42 -29.87 31.61
C GLU A 368 -17.43 -29.37 30.15
N ARG A 369 -16.39 -28.63 29.75
CA ARG A 369 -16.24 -28.18 28.35
C ARG A 369 -16.06 -29.36 27.39
N TRP A 370 -15.37 -30.41 27.84
CA TRP A 370 -15.24 -31.64 27.08
C TRP A 370 -16.61 -32.32 26.89
N HIS A 371 -17.38 -32.51 27.97
CA HIS A 371 -18.75 -33.03 27.93
C HIS A 371 -19.65 -32.23 26.99
N GLN A 372 -19.57 -30.90 27.02
CA GLN A 372 -20.31 -30.05 26.09
C GLN A 372 -19.91 -30.30 24.62
N THR A 373 -18.60 -30.45 24.36
CA THR A 373 -18.08 -30.73 23.01
C THR A 373 -18.54 -32.11 22.52
N LEU A 374 -18.50 -33.12 23.38
CA LEU A 374 -19.01 -34.47 23.11
C LEU A 374 -20.51 -34.42 22.77
N LYS A 375 -21.32 -33.81 23.64
CA LYS A 375 -22.78 -33.74 23.46
C LYS A 375 -23.18 -33.03 22.17
N ASN A 376 -22.47 -31.96 21.79
CA ASN A 376 -22.71 -31.26 20.54
C ASN A 376 -22.46 -32.11 19.28
N ARG A 377 -21.69 -33.21 19.39
CA ARG A 377 -21.48 -34.15 18.28
C ARG A 377 -22.39 -35.36 18.37
N ILE A 378 -22.48 -35.97 19.55
CA ILE A 378 -23.24 -37.20 19.79
C ILE A 378 -24.73 -36.96 19.63
N LEU A 379 -25.28 -35.87 20.18
CA LEU A 379 -26.73 -35.58 20.14
C LEU A 379 -27.25 -35.12 18.77
N LEU A 380 -26.39 -35.07 17.74
CA LEU A 380 -26.82 -34.85 16.35
C LEU A 380 -27.46 -36.11 15.74
N GLU A 381 -27.22 -37.27 16.35
CA GLU A 381 -27.70 -38.57 15.89
C GLU A 381 -28.61 -39.21 16.93
N ASN A 382 -29.50 -40.10 16.47
CA ASN A 382 -30.38 -40.87 17.34
C ASN A 382 -29.80 -42.28 17.53
N TYR A 383 -29.70 -42.71 18.79
CA TYR A 383 -29.19 -44.03 19.15
C TYR A 383 -30.34 -44.93 19.58
N PHE A 384 -30.38 -46.14 19.01
CA PHE A 384 -31.38 -47.16 19.33
C PHE A 384 -30.79 -48.34 20.11
N LEU A 385 -29.47 -48.49 20.11
CA LEU A 385 -28.74 -49.50 20.86
C LEU A 385 -27.62 -48.84 21.69
N PRO A 386 -27.38 -49.30 22.93
CA PRO A 386 -26.28 -48.78 23.75
C PRO A 386 -24.89 -48.98 23.12
N GLY A 387 -24.67 -50.12 22.45
CA GLY A 387 -23.38 -50.40 21.79
C GLY A 387 -23.04 -49.44 20.64
N ASP A 388 -24.05 -48.93 19.93
CA ASP A 388 -23.83 -47.91 18.90
C ASP A 388 -23.37 -46.59 19.53
N LEU A 389 -23.95 -46.23 20.68
CA LEU A 389 -23.56 -45.06 21.45
C LEU A 389 -22.12 -45.21 21.97
N GLU A 390 -21.77 -46.37 22.52
CA GLU A 390 -20.39 -46.66 22.96
C GLU A 390 -19.38 -46.52 21.82
N THR A 391 -19.71 -47.09 20.64
CA THR A 391 -18.85 -47.00 19.45
C THR A 391 -18.63 -45.56 19.00
N GLN A 392 -19.68 -44.72 19.02
CA GLN A 392 -19.54 -43.31 18.66
C GLN A 392 -18.76 -42.51 19.70
N ILE A 393 -18.92 -42.81 20.99
CA ILE A 393 -18.11 -42.20 22.05
C ILE A 393 -16.64 -42.59 21.88
N GLU A 394 -16.34 -43.86 21.59
CA GLU A 394 -14.98 -44.34 21.33
C GLU A 394 -14.34 -43.60 20.16
N ALA A 395 -15.03 -43.52 19.02
CA ALA A 395 -14.56 -42.81 17.84
C ALA A 395 -14.33 -41.31 18.11
N PHE A 396 -15.21 -40.69 18.91
CA PHE A 396 -15.05 -39.30 19.33
C PHE A 396 -13.82 -39.11 20.23
N VAL A 397 -13.61 -40.01 21.21
CA VAL A 397 -12.48 -39.96 22.13
C VAL A 397 -11.16 -40.14 21.37
N ASP A 398 -11.09 -41.09 20.43
CA ASP A 398 -9.91 -41.27 19.56
C ASP A 398 -9.61 -39.99 18.77
N HIS A 399 -10.63 -39.43 18.12
CA HIS A 399 -10.47 -38.18 17.39
C HIS A 399 -10.02 -37.02 18.29
N TYR A 400 -10.64 -36.87 19.47
CA TYR A 400 -10.31 -35.84 20.43
C TYR A 400 -8.86 -35.95 20.91
N ASN A 401 -8.43 -37.16 21.30
CA ASN A 401 -7.10 -37.39 21.86
C ASN A 401 -5.99 -37.30 20.82
N HIS A 402 -6.21 -37.82 19.61
CA HIS A 402 -5.15 -38.07 18.63
C HIS A 402 -5.18 -37.19 17.38
N LYS A 403 -6.31 -36.53 17.07
CA LYS A 403 -6.50 -35.78 15.82
C LYS A 403 -6.83 -34.31 16.04
N ARG A 404 -7.56 -33.97 17.10
CA ARG A 404 -8.00 -32.60 17.39
C ARG A 404 -6.86 -31.73 17.93
N TYR A 405 -6.66 -30.54 17.35
CA TYR A 405 -5.67 -29.58 17.85
C TYR A 405 -6.25 -28.62 18.89
N HIS A 406 -5.60 -28.55 20.05
CA HIS A 406 -6.04 -27.73 21.17
C HIS A 406 -5.28 -26.41 21.25
N GLU A 407 -6.00 -25.28 21.18
CA GLU A 407 -5.40 -23.95 21.27
C GLU A 407 -4.67 -23.74 22.59
N SER A 408 -5.27 -24.20 23.70
CA SER A 408 -4.67 -24.16 25.04
C SER A 408 -3.38 -24.97 25.17
N LEU A 409 -3.12 -25.89 24.23
CA LEU A 409 -1.92 -26.73 24.17
C LEU A 409 -0.99 -26.29 23.03
N ASN A 410 -1.04 -25.02 22.59
CA ASN A 410 -0.26 -24.51 21.46
C ASN A 410 -0.51 -25.27 20.15
N ASN A 411 -1.74 -25.72 19.93
CA ASN A 411 -2.17 -26.47 18.76
C ASN A 411 -1.44 -27.80 18.56
N VAL A 412 -1.08 -28.49 19.63
CA VAL A 412 -0.78 -29.93 19.59
C VAL A 412 -2.00 -30.74 20.05
N THR A 413 -1.97 -32.06 19.83
CA THR A 413 -3.05 -32.94 20.29
C THR A 413 -2.88 -33.27 21.77
N PRO A 414 -3.95 -33.63 22.50
CA PRO A 414 -3.84 -34.09 23.89
C PRO A 414 -2.85 -35.25 24.04
N ALA A 415 -2.86 -36.21 23.10
CA ALA A 415 -1.91 -37.32 23.09
C ALA A 415 -0.45 -36.87 22.87
N ASP A 416 -0.20 -35.80 22.12
CA ASP A 416 1.16 -35.28 21.97
C ASP A 416 1.70 -34.74 23.30
N VAL A 417 0.87 -34.10 24.11
CA VAL A 417 1.27 -33.61 25.43
C VAL A 417 1.39 -34.77 26.42
N TYR A 418 0.41 -35.67 26.44
CA TYR A 418 0.38 -36.81 27.37
C TYR A 418 1.61 -37.72 27.21
N PHE A 419 1.99 -38.02 25.96
CA PHE A 419 3.17 -38.84 25.66
C PHE A 419 4.47 -38.03 25.45
N GLY A 420 4.49 -36.74 25.78
CA GLY A 420 5.70 -35.90 25.76
C GLY A 420 6.30 -35.60 24.37
N ARG A 421 5.51 -35.70 23.30
CA ARG A 421 5.90 -35.42 21.90
C ARG A 421 5.74 -33.94 21.53
N ASP A 422 4.95 -33.19 22.28
CA ASP A 422 4.61 -31.77 22.08
C ASP A 422 5.85 -30.89 21.85
N LYS A 423 6.87 -30.99 22.71
CA LYS A 423 8.10 -30.17 22.64
C LYS A 423 8.84 -30.38 21.33
N ALA A 424 8.92 -31.62 20.85
CA ALA A 424 9.58 -31.94 19.59
C ALA A 424 8.80 -31.38 18.39
N ILE A 425 7.47 -31.52 18.40
CA ILE A 425 6.58 -30.98 17.36
C ILE A 425 6.70 -29.45 17.28
N LEU A 426 6.64 -28.76 18.42
CA LEU A 426 6.73 -27.30 18.47
C LEU A 426 8.10 -26.79 17.98
N ARG A 427 9.20 -27.43 18.38
CA ARG A 427 10.55 -27.11 17.87
C ARG A 427 10.64 -27.31 16.36
N GLN A 428 10.04 -28.39 15.85
CA GLN A 428 10.04 -28.67 14.41
C GLN A 428 9.22 -27.61 13.64
N ARG A 429 8.06 -27.21 14.15
CA ARG A 429 7.24 -26.13 13.55
C ARG A 429 7.99 -24.79 13.52
N GLU A 430 8.71 -24.44 14.58
CA GLU A 430 9.51 -23.22 14.61
C GLU A 430 10.66 -23.28 13.58
N ARG A 431 11.31 -24.43 13.42
CA ARG A 431 12.31 -24.65 12.38
C ARG A 431 11.72 -24.49 10.97
N ILE A 432 10.54 -25.07 10.72
CA ILE A 432 9.81 -24.95 9.45
C ILE A 432 9.47 -23.48 9.17
N LYS A 433 8.98 -22.75 10.17
CA LYS A 433 8.66 -21.33 10.07
C LYS A 433 9.88 -20.49 9.70
N ARG A 434 11.01 -20.69 10.38
CA ARG A 434 12.26 -19.98 10.05
C ARG A 434 12.70 -20.24 8.62
N LYS A 435 12.78 -21.51 8.20
CA LYS A 435 13.12 -21.89 6.82
C LYS A 435 12.18 -21.29 5.79
N THR A 436 10.88 -21.29 6.07
CA THR A 436 9.86 -20.72 5.19
C THR A 436 10.06 -19.22 5.00
N LEU A 437 10.34 -18.48 6.08
CA LEU A 437 10.59 -17.05 6.03
C LEU A 437 11.90 -16.71 5.28
N GLU A 438 12.95 -17.50 5.47
CA GLU A 438 14.20 -17.38 4.71
C GLU A 438 13.98 -17.60 3.21
N ALA A 439 13.26 -18.67 2.84
CA ALA A 439 12.92 -18.96 1.44
C ALA A 439 12.11 -17.82 0.79
N ARG A 440 11.12 -17.25 1.51
CA ARG A 440 10.36 -16.09 1.02
C ARG A 440 11.23 -14.86 0.82
N ARG A 441 12.17 -14.59 1.72
CA ARG A 441 13.13 -13.47 1.59
C ARG A 441 14.03 -13.66 0.36
N LEU A 442 14.51 -14.88 0.12
CA LEU A 442 15.35 -15.19 -1.05
C LEU A 442 14.57 -14.98 -2.34
N HIS A 443 13.36 -15.55 -2.44
CA HIS A 443 12.48 -15.38 -3.59
C HIS A 443 12.10 -13.91 -3.83
N HIS A 444 11.92 -13.11 -2.77
CA HIS A 444 11.70 -11.67 -2.90
C HIS A 444 12.92 -10.94 -3.48
N ARG A 445 14.14 -11.26 -3.04
CA ARG A 445 15.37 -10.67 -3.58
C ARG A 445 15.54 -10.99 -5.07
N GLN A 446 15.30 -12.24 -5.45
CA GLN A 446 15.38 -12.69 -6.86
C GLN A 446 14.37 -12.00 -7.78
N ARG A 447 13.20 -11.60 -7.26
CA ARG A 447 12.18 -10.86 -8.02
C ARG A 447 12.40 -9.35 -8.05
N ALA A 448 13.27 -8.83 -7.19
CA ALA A 448 13.57 -7.40 -7.09
C ALA A 448 14.86 -7.02 -7.84
N ALA A 449 15.76 -7.99 -8.04
CA ALA A 449 16.80 -7.94 -9.07
C ALA A 449 16.17 -8.19 -10.43
#